data_AF-A0A373P0S1-F1
#
_entry.id   AF-A0A373P0S1-F1
#
_cell.length_a   1.000
_cell.length_b   1.000
_cell.length_c   1.000
_cell.angle_alpha   90.00
_cell.angle_beta   90.00
_cell.angle_gamma   90.00
#
_symmetry.space_group_name_H-M   'P 1'
#
loop_
_entity.id
_entity.type
_entity.pdbx_description
1 polymer ?
#
loop_
_entity_poly.entity_id
_entity_poly.type
_entity_poly.pdbx_seq_one_letter_code
_entity_poly.pdbx_strand_id
1 'polypeptide(L)'
;MEKDLKMEVFASVDTVKPVEFHVYELHVQKIGNTYSIIRGVAWKLRNWNQAGVFEDGNKIYATEKLQEKIPNADFTVEYEGSRELPVLENRRIYQELIKYWITQKLSQILIFGKYRKYSCKSNVTSKWIMTNQGFETFSSGTEKLVWNGNIISGLLLWMMKKHI
;
A
#
# COMPACT_ATOMS: atom_id res chain seq x y z
N MET A 1 10.85 35.49 10.88
CA MET A 1 10.69 34.19 11.55
C MET A 1 10.47 33.17 10.45
N GLU A 2 11.54 32.46 10.09
CA GLU A 2 11.56 31.49 8.99
C GLU A 2 10.66 30.30 9.36
N LYS A 3 9.77 29.88 8.47
CA LYS A 3 8.85 28.77 8.67
C LYS A 3 9.39 27.53 7.96
N ASP A 4 10.18 26.70 8.62
CA ASP A 4 10.56 25.37 8.11
C ASP A 4 9.33 24.45 8.04
N LEU A 5 9.19 23.77 6.92
CA LEU A 5 8.21 22.72 6.74
C LEU A 5 8.84 21.41 7.21
N LYS A 6 8.16 20.66 8.10
CA LYS A 6 8.54 19.28 8.48
C LYS A 6 7.42 18.28 8.27
N MET A 7 7.79 17.10 7.78
CA MET A 7 6.85 16.04 7.38
C MET A 7 6.62 15.11 8.56
N GLU A 8 5.36 14.74 8.82
CA GLU A 8 5.07 13.67 9.76
C GLU A 8 5.45 12.33 9.15
N VAL A 9 6.55 11.75 9.66
CA VAL A 9 7.04 10.43 9.29
C VAL A 9 7.25 9.62 10.56
N PHE A 10 6.75 8.40 10.58
CA PHE A 10 6.96 7.45 11.66
C PHE A 10 8.00 6.43 11.22
N ALA A 11 9.02 6.21 12.04
CA ALA A 11 9.97 5.13 11.81
C ALA A 11 9.27 3.78 12.01
N SER A 12 9.56 2.83 11.13
CA SER A 12 9.14 1.44 11.34
C SER A 12 9.91 0.86 12.52
N VAL A 13 9.23 0.04 13.34
CA VAL A 13 9.86 -0.72 14.42
C VAL A 13 10.73 -1.84 13.85
N ASP A 14 10.28 -2.44 12.74
CA ASP A 14 10.92 -3.59 12.13
C ASP A 14 11.45 -3.28 10.72
N THR A 15 12.49 -4.02 10.34
CA THR A 15 12.99 -4.05 8.97
C THR A 15 12.03 -4.83 8.07
N VAL A 16 11.78 -4.33 6.86
CA VAL A 16 10.98 -5.04 5.86
C VAL A 16 11.73 -6.29 5.43
N LYS A 17 11.11 -7.46 5.62
CA LYS A 17 11.65 -8.75 5.20
C LYS A 17 11.28 -9.04 3.74
N PRO A 18 12.12 -9.79 3.01
CA PRO A 18 11.73 -10.33 1.72
C PRO A 18 10.47 -11.21 1.83
N VAL A 19 9.67 -11.21 0.77
CA VAL A 19 8.39 -11.93 0.67
C VAL A 19 8.33 -12.64 -0.68
N GLU A 20 7.70 -13.80 -0.71
CA GLU A 20 7.39 -14.53 -1.93
C GLU A 20 6.25 -13.87 -2.71
N PHE A 21 6.47 -13.68 -4.02
CA PHE A 21 5.46 -13.18 -4.94
C PHE A 21 5.25 -14.16 -6.09
N HIS A 22 4.00 -14.27 -6.55
CA HIS A 22 3.65 -14.87 -7.82
C HIS A 22 3.90 -13.85 -8.93
N VAL A 23 4.72 -14.20 -9.92
CA VAL A 23 5.14 -13.28 -10.97
C VAL A 23 4.52 -13.66 -12.31
N TYR A 24 4.09 -12.63 -13.03
CA TYR A 24 3.40 -12.75 -14.30
C TYR A 24 3.99 -11.80 -15.34
N GLU A 25 4.14 -12.33 -16.56
CA GLU A 25 4.42 -11.53 -17.74
C GLU A 25 3.11 -11.04 -18.35
N LEU A 26 3.08 -9.77 -18.77
CA LEU A 26 1.89 -9.16 -19.34
C LEU A 26 2.02 -9.05 -20.86
N HIS A 27 1.07 -9.67 -21.56
CA HIS A 27 0.94 -9.58 -23.01
C HIS A 27 -0.30 -8.75 -23.36
N VAL A 28 -0.14 -7.67 -24.11
CA VAL A 28 -1.23 -6.74 -24.45
C VAL A 28 -1.35 -6.59 -25.96
N GLN A 29 -2.59 -6.57 -26.47
CA GLN A 29 -2.88 -6.42 -27.89
C GLN A 29 -2.89 -4.95 -28.36
N LYS A 30 -3.17 -4.01 -27.46
CA LYS A 30 -3.24 -2.57 -27.75
C LYS A 30 -1.86 -1.92 -27.77
N ILE A 31 -1.64 -1.13 -28.82
CA ILE A 31 -0.50 -0.19 -28.92
C ILE A 31 -0.93 1.13 -28.27
N GLY A 32 -0.18 1.59 -27.27
CA GLY A 32 -0.49 2.81 -26.51
C GLY A 32 0.53 3.07 -25.41
N ASN A 33 0.21 3.96 -24.46
CA ASN A 33 1.09 4.22 -23.32
C ASN A 33 1.16 2.99 -22.39
N THR A 34 2.25 2.25 -22.49
CA THR A 34 2.53 1.00 -21.77
C THR A 34 2.28 1.12 -20.27
N TYR A 35 2.70 2.21 -19.64
CA TYR A 35 2.52 2.41 -18.19
C TYR A 35 1.06 2.51 -17.76
N SER A 36 0.24 3.23 -18.55
CA SER A 36 -1.19 3.37 -18.26
C SER A 36 -1.93 2.04 -18.42
N ILE A 37 -1.53 1.26 -19.43
CA ILE A 37 -2.07 -0.06 -19.72
C ILE A 37 -1.74 -1.02 -18.57
N ILE A 38 -0.45 -1.14 -18.18
CA ILE A 38 -0.03 -2.03 -17.10
C ILE A 38 -0.77 -1.71 -15.79
N ARG A 39 -0.88 -0.42 -15.43
CA ARG A 39 -1.63 -0.01 -14.23
C ARG A 39 -3.11 -0.37 -14.32
N GLY A 40 -3.75 -0.17 -15.47
CA GLY A 40 -5.14 -0.54 -15.69
C GLY A 40 -5.35 -2.05 -15.59
N VAL A 41 -4.41 -2.84 -16.11
CA VAL A 41 -4.42 -4.30 -16.02
C VAL A 41 -4.26 -4.77 -14.57
N ALA A 42 -3.25 -4.26 -13.85
CA ALA A 42 -3.04 -4.58 -12.44
C ALA A 42 -4.29 -4.28 -11.60
N TRP A 43 -4.98 -3.16 -11.88
CA TRP A 43 -6.22 -2.81 -11.21
C TRP A 43 -7.37 -3.78 -11.52
N LYS A 44 -7.53 -4.19 -12.78
CA LYS A 44 -8.53 -5.21 -13.17
C LYS A 44 -8.25 -6.55 -12.48
N LEU A 45 -6.99 -7.02 -12.50
CA LEU A 45 -6.56 -8.25 -11.85
C LEU A 45 -6.81 -8.22 -10.34
N ARG A 46 -6.45 -7.12 -9.68
CA ARG A 46 -6.70 -6.89 -8.26
C ARG A 46 -8.17 -7.03 -7.91
N ASN A 47 -9.05 -6.36 -8.65
CA ASN A 47 -10.48 -6.35 -8.34
C ASN A 47 -11.14 -7.70 -8.60
N TRP A 48 -10.76 -8.37 -9.69
CA TRP A 48 -11.31 -9.67 -10.04
C TRP A 48 -10.93 -10.75 -9.03
N ASN A 49 -9.65 -10.78 -8.64
CA ASN A 49 -9.12 -11.80 -7.73
C ASN A 49 -9.24 -11.43 -6.25
N GLN A 50 -9.57 -10.19 -5.93
CA GLN A 50 -9.56 -9.66 -4.56
C GLN A 50 -8.21 -9.80 -3.83
N ALA A 51 -7.11 -9.89 -4.59
CA ALA A 51 -5.75 -10.13 -4.09
C ALA A 51 -4.88 -8.87 -4.12
N GLY A 52 -3.74 -8.89 -3.41
CA GLY A 52 -2.71 -7.86 -3.55
C GLY A 52 -1.99 -8.03 -4.88
N VAL A 53 -2.16 -7.07 -5.80
CA VAL A 53 -1.52 -7.06 -7.13
C VAL A 53 -0.74 -5.76 -7.30
N PHE A 54 0.51 -5.88 -7.75
CA PHE A 54 1.49 -4.81 -7.84
C PHE A 54 2.23 -4.85 -9.19
N GLU A 55 2.81 -3.72 -9.60
CA GLU A 55 3.56 -3.59 -10.85
C GLU A 55 4.77 -2.69 -10.68
N ASP A 56 5.84 -3.00 -11.39
CA ASP A 56 7.07 -2.20 -11.46
C ASP A 56 7.19 -1.42 -12.78
N GLY A 57 6.23 -1.57 -13.69
CA GLY A 57 6.21 -1.03 -15.04
C GLY A 57 6.66 -2.02 -16.11
N ASN A 58 7.05 -3.23 -15.72
CA ASN A 58 7.43 -4.31 -16.63
C ASN A 58 6.60 -5.58 -16.36
N LYS A 59 6.60 -6.05 -15.11
CA LYS A 59 5.93 -7.29 -14.69
C LYS A 59 4.82 -7.04 -13.68
N ILE A 60 3.97 -8.05 -13.52
CA ILE A 60 2.91 -8.07 -12.51
C ILE A 60 3.31 -9.03 -11.40
N TYR A 61 3.10 -8.60 -10.17
CA TYR A 61 3.43 -9.32 -8.95
C TYR A 61 2.18 -9.45 -8.10
N ALA A 62 1.94 -10.64 -7.54
CA ALA A 62 0.80 -10.88 -6.68
C ALA A 62 1.18 -11.61 -5.40
N THR A 63 0.45 -11.32 -4.32
CA THR A 63 0.60 -12.04 -3.03
C THR A 63 0.05 -13.47 -3.09
N GLU A 64 -0.86 -13.73 -4.02
CA GLU A 64 -1.56 -15.01 -4.17
C GLU A 64 -1.64 -15.35 -5.67
N LYS A 65 -1.80 -16.63 -6.00
CA LYS A 65 -1.93 -17.07 -7.39
C LYS A 65 -3.24 -16.54 -8.00
N LEU A 66 -3.12 -15.77 -9.06
CA LEU A 66 -4.24 -15.14 -9.77
C LEU A 66 -4.93 -16.12 -10.73
N GLN A 67 -6.21 -15.89 -10.98
CA GLN A 67 -6.93 -16.46 -12.12
C GLN A 67 -6.46 -15.78 -13.42
N GLU A 68 -5.93 -16.58 -14.34
CA GLU A 68 -5.30 -16.09 -15.57
C GLU A 68 -6.33 -15.61 -16.61
N LYS A 69 -7.55 -16.14 -16.59
CA LYS A 69 -8.61 -15.78 -17.54
C LYS A 69 -9.61 -14.82 -16.91
N ILE A 70 -9.46 -13.54 -17.22
CA ILE A 70 -10.46 -12.51 -16.92
C ILE A 70 -11.41 -12.40 -18.12
N PRO A 71 -12.74 -12.49 -17.92
CA PRO A 71 -13.69 -12.33 -19.00
C PRO A 71 -13.60 -10.91 -19.60
N ASN A 72 -13.65 -10.82 -20.93
CA ASN A 72 -13.61 -9.57 -21.69
C ASN A 72 -12.34 -8.72 -21.47
N ALA A 73 -11.22 -9.37 -21.13
CA ALA A 73 -9.93 -8.71 -21.03
C ALA A 73 -9.26 -8.55 -22.41
N ASP A 74 -8.70 -7.37 -22.66
CA ASP A 74 -7.88 -7.03 -23.84
C ASP A 74 -6.38 -7.31 -23.63
N PHE A 75 -6.07 -8.19 -22.66
CA PHE A 75 -4.72 -8.58 -22.27
C PHE A 75 -4.72 -10.03 -21.79
N THR A 76 -3.54 -10.66 -21.82
CA THR A 76 -3.29 -11.98 -21.25
C THR A 76 -2.11 -11.90 -20.30
N VAL A 77 -2.15 -12.68 -19.22
CA VAL A 77 -1.04 -12.82 -18.27
C VAL A 77 -0.51 -14.23 -18.31
N GLU A 78 0.80 -14.36 -18.39
CA GLU A 78 1.51 -15.64 -18.37
C GLU A 78 2.21 -15.81 -17.02
N TYR A 79 2.00 -16.96 -16.37
CA TYR A 79 2.57 -17.21 -15.05
C TYR A 79 4.02 -17.70 -15.16
N GLU A 80 4.96 -16.95 -14.58
CA GLU A 80 6.39 -17.29 -14.59
C GLU A 80 6.81 -18.16 -13.40
N GLY A 81 5.99 -18.21 -12.34
CA GLY A 81 6.33 -18.91 -11.10
C GLY A 81 6.30 -18.01 -9.87
N SER A 82 6.58 -18.62 -8.71
CA SER A 82 6.74 -17.90 -7.46
C SER A 82 8.23 -17.71 -7.14
N ARG A 83 8.58 -16.54 -6.61
CA ARG A 83 9.94 -16.24 -6.15
C ARG A 83 9.94 -15.20 -5.05
N GLU A 84 10.93 -15.31 -4.19
CA GLU A 84 11.23 -14.30 -3.17
C GLU A 84 12.00 -13.13 -3.80
N LEU A 85 11.53 -11.90 -3.57
CA LEU A 85 12.12 -10.71 -4.17
C LEU A 85 12.99 -9.93 -3.17
N PRO A 86 14.25 -9.58 -3.50
CA PRO A 86 15.07 -8.72 -2.64
C PRO A 86 14.45 -7.33 -2.44
N VAL A 87 14.38 -6.87 -1.19
CA VAL A 87 13.67 -5.62 -0.82
C VAL A 87 14.30 -4.37 -1.43
N LEU A 88 15.63 -4.28 -1.43
CA LEU A 88 16.34 -3.07 -1.86
C LEU A 88 16.28 -2.85 -3.38
N GLU A 89 16.13 -3.92 -4.15
CA GLU A 89 16.00 -3.89 -5.62
C GLU A 89 14.55 -3.62 -6.04
N ASN A 90 13.59 -4.12 -5.26
CA ASN A 90 12.16 -4.09 -5.61
C ASN A 90 11.36 -3.07 -4.78
N ARG A 91 11.98 -1.91 -4.46
CA ARG A 91 11.40 -0.91 -3.53
C ARG A 91 9.99 -0.49 -3.90
N ARG A 92 9.70 -0.32 -5.20
CA ARG A 92 8.37 0.09 -5.69
C ARG A 92 7.30 -0.94 -5.35
N ILE A 93 7.60 -2.23 -5.53
CA ILE A 93 6.69 -3.33 -5.19
C ILE A 93 6.45 -3.37 -3.68
N TYR A 94 7.52 -3.29 -2.88
CA TYR A 94 7.41 -3.30 -1.41
C TYR A 94 6.66 -2.08 -0.86
N GLN A 95 6.81 -0.90 -1.46
CA GLN A 95 6.03 0.29 -1.08
C GLN A 95 4.54 0.07 -1.28
N GLU A 96 4.12 -0.49 -2.42
CA GLU A 96 2.72 -0.80 -2.68
C GLU A 96 2.20 -1.96 -1.81
N LEU A 97 3.03 -2.98 -1.56
CA LEU A 97 2.71 -4.07 -0.63
C LEU A 97 2.42 -3.55 0.78
N ILE A 98 3.27 -2.66 1.31
CA ILE A 98 3.08 -2.08 2.63
C ILE A 98 1.78 -1.27 2.68
N LYS A 99 1.49 -0.45 1.66
CA LYS A 99 0.22 0.28 1.56
C LYS A 99 -0.98 -0.67 1.53
N TYR A 100 -0.86 -1.78 0.80
CA TYR A 100 -1.89 -2.80 0.72
C TYR A 100 -2.15 -3.43 2.11
N TRP A 101 -1.11 -3.88 2.81
CA TRP A 101 -1.26 -4.46 4.16
C TRP A 101 -1.83 -3.48 5.18
N ILE A 102 -1.39 -2.22 5.13
CA ILE A 102 -1.98 -1.14 5.94
C ILE A 102 -3.48 -1.05 5.68
N THR A 103 -3.87 -1.01 4.41
CA THR A 103 -5.28 -0.90 3.99
C THR A 103 -6.08 -2.12 4.46
N GLN A 104 -5.53 -3.33 4.32
CA GLN A 104 -6.18 -4.56 4.81
C GLN A 104 -6.43 -4.51 6.31
N LYS A 105 -5.40 -4.20 7.11
CA LYS A 105 -5.53 -4.08 8.57
C LYS A 105 -6.53 -2.98 8.97
N LEU A 106 -6.46 -1.82 8.32
CA LEU A 106 -7.38 -0.71 8.62
C LEU A 106 -8.83 -1.03 8.24
N SER A 107 -9.03 -1.78 7.16
CA SER A 107 -10.36 -2.16 6.69
C SER A 107 -11.10 -2.99 7.72
N GLN A 108 -10.40 -3.80 8.53
CA GLN A 108 -11.01 -4.70 9.50
C GLN A 108 -11.57 -4.00 10.75
N ILE A 109 -11.21 -2.74 10.99
CA ILE A 109 -11.53 -2.03 12.24
C ILE A 109 -12.96 -1.50 12.21
N LEU A 110 -13.70 -1.83 13.27
CA LEU A 110 -15.08 -1.42 13.46
C LEU A 110 -15.22 -0.47 14.68
N ILE A 111 -16.11 0.51 14.57
CA ILE A 111 -16.64 1.29 15.69
C ILE A 111 -17.98 0.67 16.07
N PHE A 112 -18.21 0.52 17.39
CA PHE A 112 -19.43 -0.09 17.93
C PHE A 112 -19.74 -1.48 17.36
N GLY A 113 -18.71 -2.22 16.91
CA GLY A 113 -18.85 -3.54 16.30
C GLY A 113 -19.63 -3.59 14.98
N LYS A 114 -20.02 -2.43 14.41
CA LYS A 114 -20.95 -2.37 13.27
C LYS A 114 -20.42 -1.54 12.10
N TYR A 115 -19.76 -0.42 12.38
CA TYR A 115 -19.42 0.56 11.34
C TYR A 115 -17.92 0.56 11.09
N ARG A 116 -17.51 0.55 9.81
CA ARG A 116 -16.10 0.68 9.45
C ARG A 116 -15.56 2.02 9.95
N LYS A 117 -14.45 1.99 10.69
CA LYS A 117 -13.82 3.20 11.22
C LYS A 117 -13.10 4.00 10.13
N TYR A 118 -12.52 3.31 9.14
CA TYR A 118 -11.71 3.92 8.08
C TYR A 118 -12.34 3.73 6.71
N SER A 119 -12.32 4.79 5.90
CA SER A 119 -12.55 4.70 4.47
C SER A 119 -11.27 4.21 3.79
N CYS A 120 -11.26 2.98 3.32
CA CYS A 120 -10.09 2.34 2.71
C CYS A 120 -10.06 2.47 1.18
N LYS A 121 -10.76 3.47 0.62
CA LYS A 121 -10.82 3.72 -0.83
C LYS A 121 -9.72 4.67 -1.33
N SER A 122 -9.12 5.44 -0.42
CA SER A 122 -8.14 6.48 -0.74
C SER A 122 -6.70 6.00 -0.52
N ASN A 123 -5.74 6.66 -1.18
CA ASN A 123 -4.32 6.37 -1.01
C ASN A 123 -3.83 6.72 0.40
N VAL A 124 -2.92 5.91 0.93
CA VAL A 124 -2.17 6.21 2.16
C VAL A 124 -1.14 7.30 1.82
N THR A 125 -1.22 8.45 2.50
CA THR A 125 -0.36 9.62 2.28
C THR A 125 0.14 10.20 3.60
N SER A 126 1.30 10.87 3.58
CA SER A 126 1.79 11.70 4.69
C SER A 126 1.21 13.11 4.59
N LYS A 127 1.07 13.79 5.73
CA LYS A 127 0.62 15.18 5.80
C LYS A 127 1.73 16.03 6.44
N TRP A 128 1.89 17.26 5.95
CA TRP A 128 2.70 18.28 6.60
C TRP A 128 1.86 18.99 7.64
N ILE A 129 2.33 19.09 8.89
CA ILE A 129 1.63 19.78 9.97
C ILE A 129 2.49 20.94 10.45
N MET A 130 1.93 22.16 10.43
CA MET A 130 2.53 23.32 11.10
C MET A 130 2.11 23.30 12.58
N THR A 131 3.07 23.40 13.49
CA THR A 131 2.83 23.51 14.94
C THR A 131 3.24 24.90 15.45
N ASN A 132 2.70 25.28 16.61
CA ASN A 132 2.94 26.59 17.23
C ASN A 132 4.33 26.72 17.90
N GLN A 133 5.07 25.62 18.04
CA GLN A 133 6.37 25.55 18.75
C GLN A 133 7.58 25.43 17.80
N GLY A 134 7.37 25.54 16.48
CA GLY A 134 8.45 25.37 15.50
C GLY A 134 8.81 23.90 15.27
N PHE A 135 10.04 23.64 14.81
CA PHE A 135 10.37 22.45 14.02
C PHE A 135 10.87 21.27 14.86
N GLU A 136 9.96 20.56 15.52
CA GLU A 136 10.31 19.35 16.26
C GLU A 136 9.81 18.08 15.56
N THR A 137 10.70 17.09 15.43
CA THR A 137 10.33 15.70 15.13
C THR A 137 9.68 15.10 16.36
N PHE A 138 8.39 14.80 16.30
CA PHE A 138 7.71 14.13 17.41
C PHE A 138 8.01 12.63 17.40
N SER A 139 8.89 12.18 18.29
CA SER A 139 8.89 10.81 18.78
C SER A 139 7.93 10.74 19.98
N SER A 140 6.68 10.31 19.75
CA SER A 140 5.74 10.11 20.86
C SER A 140 6.14 8.87 21.66
N GLY A 141 6.66 9.08 22.87
CA GLY A 141 6.85 8.03 23.88
C GLY A 141 5.55 7.64 24.60
N THR A 142 4.51 8.49 24.52
CA THR A 142 3.23 8.26 25.19
C THR A 142 2.04 8.70 24.34
N GLU A 143 1.05 7.81 24.36
CA GLU A 143 -0.18 7.77 23.58
C GLU A 143 -1.04 9.02 23.75
N LYS A 144 -1.20 9.82 22.68
CA LYS A 144 -2.44 10.55 22.33
C LYS A 144 -2.22 11.31 21.02
N LEU A 145 -3.15 11.16 20.07
CA LEU A 145 -3.21 11.92 18.83
C LEU A 145 -4.57 12.63 18.73
N VAL A 146 -4.53 13.94 18.47
CA VAL A 146 -5.69 14.81 18.23
C VAL A 146 -6.08 14.74 16.75
N TRP A 147 -7.38 14.65 16.48
CA TRP A 147 -7.96 14.28 15.18
C TRP A 147 -8.47 15.51 14.41
N ASN A 148 -8.10 15.63 13.12
CA ASN A 148 -8.78 16.50 12.16
C ASN A 148 -8.78 15.85 10.75
N GLY A 149 -9.82 15.03 10.51
CA GLY A 149 -10.49 14.92 9.20
C GLY A 149 -9.81 14.19 8.04
N ASN A 150 -8.54 13.79 8.11
CA ASN A 150 -7.91 12.96 7.07
C ASN A 150 -7.08 11.86 7.72
N ILE A 151 -7.02 10.69 7.07
CA ILE A 151 -6.42 9.45 7.61
C ILE A 151 -4.94 9.72 7.96
N ILE A 152 -4.68 9.98 9.24
CA ILE A 152 -3.34 10.12 9.78
C ILE A 152 -2.80 8.71 9.99
N SER A 153 -1.63 8.47 9.40
CA SER A 153 -0.73 7.32 9.62
C SER A 153 -0.40 7.04 11.10
N GLY A 154 -0.78 7.92 12.03
CA GLY A 154 -0.57 7.77 13.47
C GLY A 154 -1.47 6.75 14.16
N LEU A 155 -2.55 6.29 13.51
CA LEU A 155 -3.37 5.22 14.07
C LEU A 155 -2.77 3.82 13.86
N LEU A 156 -1.78 3.71 12.97
CA LEU A 156 -1.10 2.47 12.65
C LEU A 156 -0.31 1.92 13.85
N LEU A 157 0.30 2.78 14.66
CA LEU A 157 1.18 2.39 15.75
C LEU A 157 0.42 2.02 17.04
N TRP A 158 -0.69 2.71 17.34
CA TRP A 158 -1.52 2.38 18.52
C TRP A 158 -2.12 0.97 18.41
N MET A 159 -2.44 0.55 17.18
CA MET A 159 -3.05 -0.76 16.95
C MET A 159 -2.09 -1.93 16.99
N MET A 160 -0.81 -1.74 16.65
CA MET A 160 0.19 -2.82 16.75
C MET A 160 0.53 -3.15 18.21
N LYS A 161 0.31 -2.22 19.14
CA LYS A 161 0.60 -2.41 20.58
C LYS A 161 -0.44 -3.23 21.36
N LYS A 162 -1.65 -3.46 20.84
CA LYS A 162 -2.74 -4.10 21.60
C LYS A 162 -3.05 -5.56 21.24
N HIS A 163 -2.44 -6.10 20.18
CA HIS A 163 -2.74 -7.44 19.66
C HIS A 163 -1.51 -8.23 19.20
N ILE A 164 -0.35 -7.97 19.81
CA ILE A 164 0.78 -8.91 19.87
C ILE A 164 0.93 -9.34 21.32
#